data_AF-A0A1H9B9C9-F1
#
_entry.id   AF-A0A1H9B9C9-F1
#
_cell.length_a   1.000
_cell.length_b   1.000
_cell.length_c   1.000
_cell.angle_alpha   90.00
_cell.angle_beta   90.00
_cell.angle_gamma   90.00
#
_symmetry.space_group_name_H-M   'P 1'
#
loop_
_entity.id
_entity.type
_entity.pdbx_description
1 polymer ?
#
loop_
_entity_poly.entity_id
_entity_poly.type
_entity_poly.pdbx_seq_one_letter_code
_entity_poly.pdbx_strand_id
1 'polypeptide(L)'
;MSTKAEIESELEKWITQRVTTEPSLLSDLRFPNDEMLELYLTTIGDRDELEVRRLVIAMLFQPRATYSDRQMHEIYRREIELHGSPEGTRSYFKALEESPHFQRVLAYYEKEGPEPREGIKWIGQLLPNHPRQAIQALNAYFDAYLRHISDDEIHGLSDIEAIIRAKYIGIPEAVNDRRKTFFDISPRQFERLIEELYRDLGYQTSLTRASRDGGRDIEAKREEMGRREYLRIECKRKSGNVGVRDVRNLRSVVENSSGASSTIFNGPVNKGVVVSASGFTNSARQEFATDARMELVTGNELVVLLNEHMGWTWPARVHAITAERP
;
A
#
# COMPACT_ATOMS: atom_id res chain seq x y z
N MET A 1 -28.56 -21.34 2.65
CA MET A 1 -27.15 -21.14 2.29
C MET A 1 -27.03 -21.52 0.83
N SER A 2 -26.63 -20.58 -0.01
CA SER A 2 -26.35 -20.86 -1.42
C SER A 2 -25.18 -21.84 -1.54
N THR A 3 -25.19 -22.66 -2.59
CA THR A 3 -24.07 -23.56 -2.88
C THR A 3 -22.88 -22.78 -3.43
N LYS A 4 -21.66 -23.30 -3.28
CA LYS A 4 -20.44 -22.67 -3.81
C LYS A 4 -20.55 -22.33 -5.31
N ALA A 5 -21.15 -23.23 -6.09
CA ALA A 5 -21.34 -23.05 -7.53
C ALA A 5 -22.35 -21.93 -7.87
N GLU A 6 -23.37 -21.72 -7.02
CA GLU A 6 -24.30 -20.61 -7.17
C GLU A 6 -23.59 -19.27 -6.90
N ILE A 7 -22.80 -19.19 -5.82
CA ILE A 7 -22.02 -18.00 -5.48
C ILE A 7 -21.01 -17.66 -6.59
N GLU A 8 -20.30 -18.66 -7.12
CA GLU A 8 -19.40 -18.50 -8.27
C GLU A 8 -20.14 -17.94 -9.50
N SER A 9 -21.31 -18.49 -9.82
CA SER A 9 -22.14 -18.00 -10.94
C SER A 9 -22.63 -16.56 -10.74
N GLU A 10 -23.05 -16.22 -9.52
CA GLU A 10 -23.49 -14.87 -9.16
C GLU A 10 -22.33 -13.87 -9.22
N LEU A 11 -21.14 -14.27 -8.78
CA LEU A 11 -19.93 -13.45 -8.83
C LEU A 11 -19.56 -13.08 -10.26
N GLU A 12 -19.47 -14.05 -11.16
CA GLU A 12 -19.10 -13.77 -12.54
C GLU A 12 -20.13 -12.90 -13.27
N LYS A 13 -21.42 -13.09 -12.98
CA LYS A 13 -22.49 -12.21 -13.50
C LYS A 13 -22.33 -10.79 -12.98
N TRP A 14 -22.10 -10.62 -11.69
CA TRP A 14 -21.93 -9.31 -11.08
C TRP A 14 -20.70 -8.59 -11.64
N ILE A 15 -19.54 -9.25 -11.72
CA ILE A 15 -18.31 -8.68 -12.31
C ILE A 15 -18.56 -8.24 -13.76
N THR A 16 -19.15 -9.11 -14.57
CA THR A 16 -19.46 -8.82 -15.98
C THR A 16 -20.34 -7.59 -16.10
N GLN A 17 -21.38 -7.48 -15.26
CA GLN A 17 -22.28 -6.33 -15.24
C GLN A 17 -21.54 -5.05 -14.82
N ARG A 18 -20.73 -5.11 -13.75
CA ARG A 18 -20.01 -3.95 -13.21
C ARG A 18 -18.98 -3.41 -14.20
N VAL A 19 -18.24 -4.28 -14.88
CA VAL A 19 -17.20 -3.84 -15.83
C VAL A 19 -17.81 -3.24 -17.11
N THR A 20 -19.05 -3.56 -17.44
CA THR A 20 -19.71 -3.13 -18.70
C THR A 20 -20.69 -1.99 -18.52
N THR A 21 -21.16 -1.73 -17.31
CA THR A 21 -22.21 -0.74 -17.02
C THR A 21 -21.72 0.27 -16.01
N GLU A 22 -21.93 1.56 -16.26
CA GLU A 22 -21.64 2.60 -15.26
C GLU A 22 -22.55 2.42 -14.02
N PRO A 23 -22.00 2.53 -12.79
CA PRO A 23 -22.77 2.34 -11.57
C PRO A 23 -23.87 3.40 -11.47
N SER A 24 -25.08 2.92 -11.18
CA SER A 24 -26.28 3.76 -11.03
C SER A 24 -26.62 4.04 -9.57
N LEU A 25 -26.20 3.14 -8.68
CA LEU A 25 -26.45 3.20 -7.23
C LEU A 25 -25.12 3.18 -6.47
N LEU A 26 -25.14 3.65 -5.21
CA LEU A 26 -23.95 3.55 -4.34
C LEU A 26 -23.60 2.10 -4.02
N SER A 27 -24.62 1.24 -3.88
CA SER A 27 -24.45 -0.20 -3.68
C SER A 27 -23.76 -0.90 -4.85
N ASP A 28 -23.69 -0.27 -6.04
CA ASP A 28 -22.98 -0.82 -7.20
C ASP A 28 -21.45 -0.67 -7.07
N LEU A 29 -20.97 0.11 -6.11
CA LEU A 29 -19.54 0.40 -5.91
C LEU A 29 -18.84 -0.60 -4.97
N ARG A 30 -19.57 -1.58 -4.45
CA ARG A 30 -19.07 -2.60 -3.52
C ARG A 30 -19.54 -3.98 -3.94
N PHE A 31 -18.89 -5.03 -3.43
CA PHE A 31 -19.37 -6.39 -3.62
C PHE A 31 -20.76 -6.56 -3.00
N PRO A 32 -21.63 -7.42 -3.57
CA PRO A 32 -22.97 -7.62 -3.04
C PRO A 32 -22.98 -8.17 -1.61
N ASN A 33 -21.96 -8.96 -1.25
CA ASN A 33 -21.76 -9.53 0.08
C ASN A 33 -20.31 -10.00 0.28
N ASP A 34 -19.97 -10.30 1.53
CA ASP A 34 -18.62 -10.73 1.94
C ASP A 34 -18.22 -12.09 1.34
N GLU A 35 -19.17 -13.03 1.14
CA GLU A 35 -18.87 -14.35 0.55
C GLU A 35 -18.34 -14.21 -0.89
N MET A 36 -18.92 -13.30 -1.68
CA MET A 36 -18.48 -12.99 -3.03
C MET A 36 -17.14 -12.26 -3.04
N LEU A 37 -16.91 -11.32 -2.11
CA LEU A 37 -15.62 -10.66 -1.96
C LEU A 37 -14.52 -11.68 -1.61
N GLU A 38 -14.75 -12.52 -0.60
CA GLU A 38 -13.81 -13.58 -0.19
C GLU A 38 -13.50 -14.55 -1.34
N LEU A 39 -14.53 -14.98 -2.07
CA LEU A 39 -14.35 -15.82 -3.26
C LEU A 39 -13.54 -15.11 -4.34
N TYR A 40 -13.78 -13.82 -4.57
CA TYR A 40 -13.01 -13.03 -5.53
C TYR A 40 -11.54 -12.93 -5.10
N LEU A 41 -11.28 -12.56 -3.84
CA LEU A 41 -9.94 -12.40 -3.29
C LEU A 41 -9.14 -13.71 -3.28
N THR A 42 -9.79 -14.84 -2.99
CA THR A 42 -9.14 -16.16 -3.00
C THR A 42 -8.79 -16.65 -4.40
N THR A 43 -9.56 -16.24 -5.42
CA THR A 43 -9.33 -16.60 -6.84
C THR A 43 -8.55 -15.54 -7.61
N ILE A 44 -8.21 -14.41 -6.99
CA ILE A 44 -7.66 -13.23 -7.67
C ILE A 44 -6.28 -13.47 -8.30
N GLY A 45 -5.56 -14.52 -7.86
CA GLY A 45 -4.29 -14.96 -8.44
C GLY A 45 -4.42 -15.34 -9.91
N ASP A 46 -5.47 -16.11 -10.22
CA ASP A 46 -5.72 -16.65 -11.56
C ASP A 46 -6.47 -15.67 -12.48
N ARG A 47 -7.01 -14.57 -11.93
CA ARG A 47 -7.75 -13.58 -12.71
C ARG A 47 -6.84 -12.73 -13.60
N ASP A 48 -7.36 -12.37 -14.77
CA ASP A 48 -6.68 -11.49 -15.72
C ASP A 48 -6.45 -10.09 -15.11
N GLU A 49 -5.29 -9.48 -15.37
CA GLU A 49 -4.94 -8.17 -14.80
C GLU A 49 -5.85 -7.06 -15.33
N LEU A 50 -6.24 -7.12 -16.61
CA LEU A 50 -7.09 -6.10 -17.21
C LEU A 50 -8.52 -6.18 -16.65
N GLU A 51 -9.04 -7.39 -16.37
CA GLU A 51 -10.30 -7.57 -15.64
C GLU A 51 -10.24 -6.92 -14.25
N VAL A 52 -9.23 -7.26 -13.43
CA VAL A 52 -9.09 -6.73 -12.07
C VAL A 52 -9.01 -5.21 -12.09
N ARG A 53 -8.20 -4.64 -12.99
CA ARG A 53 -8.06 -3.19 -13.12
C ARG A 53 -9.36 -2.51 -13.56
N ARG A 54 -10.11 -3.13 -14.49
CA ARG A 54 -11.41 -2.62 -14.92
C ARG A 54 -12.44 -2.67 -13.80
N LEU A 55 -12.46 -3.74 -13.00
CA LEU A 55 -13.36 -3.85 -11.85
C LEU A 55 -13.06 -2.76 -10.82
N VAL A 56 -11.79 -2.56 -10.46
CA VAL A 56 -11.38 -1.45 -9.57
C VAL A 56 -11.87 -0.11 -10.12
N ILE A 57 -11.66 0.18 -11.41
CA ILE A 57 -12.11 1.44 -12.04
C ILE A 57 -13.64 1.57 -12.02
N ALA A 58 -14.38 0.48 -12.20
CA ALA A 58 -15.84 0.47 -12.17
C ALA A 58 -16.41 0.73 -10.77
N MET A 59 -15.72 0.29 -9.73
CA MET A 59 -16.08 0.52 -8.33
C MET A 59 -15.69 1.93 -7.83
N LEU A 60 -14.74 2.59 -8.50
CA LEU A 60 -14.46 4.02 -8.30
C LEU A 60 -15.55 4.86 -8.96
N PHE A 61 -15.94 5.98 -8.34
CA PHE A 61 -17.02 6.83 -8.86
C PHE A 61 -16.51 8.06 -9.65
N GLN A 62 -17.33 8.48 -10.60
CA GLN A 62 -17.22 9.77 -11.30
C GLN A 62 -17.66 10.93 -10.39
N PRO A 63 -17.34 12.20 -10.74
CA PRO A 63 -17.91 13.35 -10.04
C PRO A 63 -19.43 13.25 -9.95
N ARG A 64 -19.98 13.51 -8.76
CA ARG A 64 -21.43 13.36 -8.52
C ARG A 64 -21.93 14.13 -7.29
N ALA A 65 -23.22 14.44 -7.30
CA ALA A 65 -24.01 14.79 -6.14
C ALA A 65 -24.62 13.53 -5.55
N THR A 66 -24.70 13.49 -4.22
CA THR A 66 -25.35 12.40 -3.49
C THR A 66 -26.65 12.85 -2.84
N TYR A 67 -27.42 11.90 -2.36
CA TYR A 67 -28.60 12.19 -1.54
C TYR A 67 -28.26 12.98 -0.27
N SER A 68 -27.08 12.73 0.33
CA SER A 68 -26.59 13.49 1.49
C SER A 68 -26.34 14.96 1.13
N ASP A 69 -25.73 15.22 -0.02
CA ASP A 69 -25.49 16.58 -0.50
C ASP A 69 -26.82 17.32 -0.73
N ARG A 70 -27.81 16.64 -1.32
CA ARG A 70 -29.17 17.17 -1.48
C ARG A 70 -29.84 17.51 -0.15
N GLN A 71 -29.84 16.57 0.80
CA GLN A 71 -30.46 16.77 2.11
C GLN A 71 -29.80 17.95 2.85
N MET A 72 -28.48 18.04 2.82
CA MET A 72 -27.73 19.11 3.48
C MET A 72 -28.16 20.49 2.96
N HIS A 73 -28.29 20.63 1.64
CA HIS A 73 -28.77 21.86 1.02
C HIS A 73 -30.25 22.13 1.31
N GLU A 74 -31.13 21.13 1.28
CA GLU A 74 -32.55 21.31 1.63
C GLU A 74 -32.74 21.77 3.09
N ILE A 75 -31.97 21.19 4.03
CA ILE A 75 -31.97 21.60 5.45
C ILE A 75 -31.51 23.05 5.59
N TYR A 76 -30.41 23.41 4.92
CA TYR A 76 -29.86 24.76 4.94
C TYR A 76 -30.85 25.80 4.40
N ARG A 77 -31.48 25.52 3.24
CA ARG A 77 -32.49 26.40 2.66
C ARG A 77 -33.66 26.63 3.61
N ARG A 78 -34.16 25.56 4.22
CA ARG A 78 -35.27 25.65 5.18
C ARG A 78 -34.92 26.50 6.40
N GLU A 79 -33.68 26.43 6.87
CA GLU A 79 -33.21 27.26 7.97
C GLU A 79 -33.23 28.75 7.60
N ILE A 80 -32.77 29.10 6.39
CA ILE A 80 -32.84 30.48 5.87
C ILE A 80 -34.29 30.95 5.77
N GLU A 81 -35.19 30.12 5.25
CA GLU A 81 -36.62 30.44 5.13
C GLU A 81 -37.27 30.72 6.49
N LEU A 82 -36.88 29.98 7.54
CA LEU A 82 -37.43 30.13 8.89
C LEU A 82 -36.86 31.32 9.65
N HIS A 83 -35.58 31.65 9.45
CA HIS A 83 -34.84 32.58 10.31
C HIS A 83 -34.33 33.85 9.59
N GLY A 84 -34.54 33.97 8.28
CA GLY A 84 -34.20 35.14 7.46
C GLY A 84 -32.71 35.33 7.18
N SER A 85 -31.82 34.85 8.04
CA SER A 85 -30.38 34.78 7.78
C SER A 85 -29.70 33.64 8.55
N PRO A 86 -28.62 33.06 7.99
CA PRO A 86 -27.74 32.15 8.73
C PRO A 86 -27.07 32.81 9.94
N GLU A 87 -26.88 34.13 9.92
CA GLU A 87 -26.26 34.91 11.01
C GLU A 87 -27.06 34.85 12.33
N GLY A 88 -28.37 34.61 12.26
CA GLY A 88 -29.23 34.37 13.42
C GLY A 88 -29.27 32.91 13.88
N THR A 89 -28.68 31.98 13.12
CA THR A 89 -28.79 30.54 13.35
C THR A 89 -27.55 29.98 14.03
N ARG A 90 -27.71 28.81 14.68
CA ARG A 90 -26.69 28.14 15.50
C ARG A 90 -25.34 28.09 14.77
N SER A 91 -24.24 28.26 15.54
CA SER A 91 -22.82 28.17 15.13
C SER A 91 -22.46 27.07 14.10
N TYR A 92 -23.27 26.03 13.99
CA TYR A 92 -23.17 24.94 13.02
C TYR A 92 -23.28 25.41 11.56
N PHE A 93 -24.27 26.23 11.18
CA PHE A 93 -24.49 26.60 9.78
C PHE A 93 -23.43 27.55 9.24
N LYS A 94 -22.93 28.45 10.08
CA LYS A 94 -21.78 29.29 9.74
C LYS A 94 -20.53 28.47 9.42
N ALA A 95 -20.21 27.48 10.26
CA ALA A 95 -19.10 26.57 10.01
C ALA A 95 -19.31 25.71 8.75
N LEU A 96 -20.57 25.44 8.39
CA LEU A 96 -20.92 24.72 7.17
C LEU A 96 -20.65 25.56 5.91
N GLU A 97 -21.03 26.84 5.90
CA GLU A 97 -20.75 27.77 4.78
C GLU A 97 -19.25 27.98 4.51
N GLU A 98 -18.45 27.91 5.56
CA GLU A 98 -16.98 28.00 5.47
C GLU A 98 -16.34 26.70 4.93
N SER A 99 -17.10 25.59 4.87
CA SER A 99 -16.61 24.30 4.35
C SER A 99 -16.50 24.32 2.82
N PRO A 100 -15.32 24.00 2.25
CA PRO A 100 -15.17 23.91 0.80
C PRO A 100 -16.13 22.93 0.13
N HIS A 101 -16.47 21.82 0.81
CA HIS A 101 -17.45 20.86 0.29
C HIS A 101 -18.83 21.48 0.15
N PHE A 102 -19.30 22.15 1.20
CA PHE A 102 -20.63 22.74 1.18
C PHE A 102 -20.73 23.93 0.22
N GLN A 103 -19.66 24.70 0.04
CA GLN A 103 -19.61 25.73 -1.01
C GLN A 103 -19.84 25.14 -2.40
N ARG A 104 -19.31 23.94 -2.70
CA ARG A 104 -19.59 23.23 -3.95
C ARG A 104 -21.03 22.74 -4.01
N VAL A 105 -21.59 22.25 -2.90
CA VAL A 105 -23.02 21.87 -2.82
C VAL A 105 -23.92 23.06 -3.15
N LEU A 106 -23.68 24.24 -2.57
CA LEU A 106 -24.43 25.46 -2.88
C LEU A 106 -24.24 25.87 -4.35
N ALA A 107 -23.01 25.83 -4.86
CA ALA A 107 -22.75 26.15 -6.26
C ALA A 107 -23.53 25.23 -7.21
N TYR A 108 -23.56 23.92 -6.94
CA TYR A 108 -24.29 22.93 -7.73
C TYR A 108 -25.80 23.19 -7.73
N TYR A 109 -26.42 23.33 -6.56
CA TYR A 109 -27.88 23.44 -6.47
C TYR A 109 -28.44 24.85 -6.71
N GLU A 110 -27.65 25.91 -6.55
CA GLU A 110 -28.13 27.29 -6.64
C GLU A 110 -27.55 28.06 -7.83
N LYS A 111 -26.40 27.64 -8.37
CA LYS A 111 -25.62 28.42 -9.36
C LYS A 111 -25.24 27.61 -10.60
N GLU A 112 -25.90 26.47 -10.84
CA GLU A 112 -25.58 25.55 -11.95
C GLU A 112 -24.08 25.18 -12.00
N GLY A 113 -23.46 25.08 -10.82
CA GLY A 113 -22.07 24.70 -10.65
C GLY A 113 -21.82 23.21 -10.98
N PRO A 114 -20.54 22.79 -11.00
CA PRO A 114 -20.18 21.40 -11.23
C PRO A 114 -20.64 20.50 -10.07
N GLU A 115 -20.59 19.19 -10.30
CA GLU A 115 -20.87 18.18 -9.27
C GLU A 115 -20.06 18.43 -7.98
N PRO A 116 -20.67 18.31 -6.78
CA PRO A 116 -20.06 18.77 -5.54
C PRO A 116 -18.92 17.86 -5.04
N ARG A 117 -18.87 16.60 -5.49
CA ARG A 117 -17.77 15.68 -5.18
C ARG A 117 -16.90 15.46 -6.40
N GLU A 118 -15.60 15.49 -6.19
CA GLU A 118 -14.63 15.12 -7.20
C GLU A 118 -14.62 13.60 -7.40
N GLY A 119 -14.52 13.15 -8.65
CA GLY A 119 -14.44 11.74 -8.98
C GLY A 119 -13.05 11.17 -8.73
N ILE A 120 -12.98 9.91 -8.32
CA ILE A 120 -11.72 9.25 -7.94
C ILE A 120 -11.28 8.15 -8.91
N LYS A 121 -11.94 8.01 -10.07
CA LYS A 121 -11.56 7.02 -11.11
C LYS A 121 -10.10 7.14 -11.56
N TRP A 122 -9.48 8.31 -11.42
CA TRP A 122 -8.07 8.53 -11.74
C TRP A 122 -7.12 7.66 -10.90
N ILE A 123 -7.53 7.23 -9.69
CA ILE A 123 -6.75 6.33 -8.84
C ILE A 123 -6.43 5.02 -9.58
N GLY A 124 -7.34 4.53 -10.43
CA GLY A 124 -7.11 3.33 -11.24
C GLY A 124 -5.93 3.45 -12.22
N GLN A 125 -5.50 4.67 -12.57
CA GLN A 125 -4.32 4.89 -13.43
C GLN A 125 -3.00 4.61 -12.72
N LEU A 126 -3.00 4.60 -11.38
CA LEU A 126 -1.82 4.23 -10.59
C LEU A 126 -1.54 2.72 -10.68
N LEU A 127 -2.53 1.91 -11.02
CA LEU A 127 -2.40 0.45 -11.12
C LEU A 127 -1.91 0.01 -12.51
N PRO A 128 -1.05 -1.01 -12.59
CA PRO A 128 -0.54 -1.86 -11.50
C PRO A 128 0.78 -1.36 -10.86
N ASN A 129 1.30 -0.22 -11.30
CA ASN A 129 2.68 0.19 -11.01
C ASN A 129 2.88 0.83 -9.65
N HIS A 130 1.85 1.48 -9.11
CA HIS A 130 1.91 2.25 -7.86
C HIS A 130 0.75 1.87 -6.91
N PRO A 131 0.63 0.58 -6.52
CA PRO A 131 -0.49 0.10 -5.71
C PRO A 131 -0.56 0.76 -4.33
N ARG A 132 0.59 1.06 -3.71
CA ARG A 132 0.65 1.80 -2.44
C ARG A 132 0.10 3.22 -2.57
N GLN A 133 0.48 3.94 -3.62
CA GLN A 133 -0.03 5.29 -3.87
C GLN A 133 -1.53 5.27 -4.15
N ALA A 134 -2.03 4.22 -4.83
CA ALA A 134 -3.46 4.03 -5.04
C ALA A 134 -4.21 3.88 -3.70
N ILE A 135 -3.73 3.03 -2.80
CA ILE A 135 -4.30 2.87 -1.45
C ILE A 135 -4.22 4.19 -0.66
N GLN A 136 -3.08 4.88 -0.72
CA GLN A 136 -2.93 6.19 -0.05
C GLN A 136 -3.92 7.22 -0.57
N ALA A 137 -4.18 7.26 -1.89
CA ALA A 137 -5.16 8.15 -2.48
C ALA A 137 -6.60 7.80 -2.03
N LEU A 138 -6.93 6.50 -1.93
CA LEU A 138 -8.23 6.06 -1.39
C LEU A 138 -8.40 6.50 0.07
N ASN A 139 -7.38 6.31 0.91
CA ASN A 139 -7.42 6.68 2.31
C ASN A 139 -7.49 8.20 2.50
N ALA A 140 -6.72 8.97 1.72
CA ALA A 140 -6.79 10.43 1.75
C ALA A 140 -8.19 10.95 1.36
N TYR A 141 -8.82 10.31 0.37
CA TYR A 141 -10.21 10.61 0.01
C TYR A 141 -11.16 10.27 1.16
N PHE A 142 -11.06 9.07 1.73
CA PHE A 142 -11.87 8.63 2.87
C PHE A 142 -11.76 9.61 4.05
N ASP A 143 -10.54 10.00 4.44
CA ASP A 143 -10.31 10.94 5.54
C ASP A 143 -10.91 12.32 5.26
N ALA A 144 -10.77 12.82 4.02
CA ALA A 144 -11.30 14.12 3.63
C ALA A 144 -12.84 14.15 3.60
N TYR A 145 -13.48 13.05 3.22
CA TYR A 145 -14.93 12.95 3.03
C TYR A 145 -15.65 12.13 4.11
N LEU A 146 -14.97 11.75 5.19
CA LEU A 146 -15.51 10.88 6.25
C LEU A 146 -16.88 11.32 6.78
N ARG A 147 -17.11 12.64 6.87
CA ARG A 147 -18.38 13.22 7.36
C ARG A 147 -19.53 13.21 6.34
N HIS A 148 -19.24 12.85 5.08
CA HIS A 148 -20.15 13.01 3.94
C HIS A 148 -20.37 11.70 3.17
N ILE A 149 -19.46 10.74 3.28
CA ILE A 149 -19.50 9.45 2.58
C ILE A 149 -20.56 8.50 3.19
N SER A 150 -21.22 7.68 2.37
CA SER A 150 -22.19 6.66 2.83
C SER A 150 -21.52 5.33 3.20
N ASP A 151 -22.22 4.47 3.93
CA ASP A 151 -21.73 3.12 4.26
C ASP A 151 -21.38 2.32 2.99
N ASP A 152 -22.21 2.37 1.94
CA ASP A 152 -21.93 1.69 0.67
C ASP A 152 -20.60 2.16 0.05
N GLU A 153 -20.34 3.47 0.10
CA GLU A 153 -19.09 4.04 -0.39
C GLU A 153 -17.89 3.62 0.49
N ILE A 154 -18.06 3.59 1.82
CA ILE A 154 -17.03 3.12 2.76
C ILE A 154 -16.66 1.66 2.46
N HIS A 155 -17.67 0.80 2.34
CA HIS A 155 -17.47 -0.61 1.99
C HIS A 155 -16.85 -0.75 0.61
N GLY A 156 -17.29 0.02 -0.39
CA GLY A 156 -16.69 0.01 -1.73
C GLY A 156 -15.21 0.38 -1.74
N LEU A 157 -14.82 1.44 -0.99
CA LEU A 157 -13.41 1.81 -0.84
C LEU A 157 -12.60 0.70 -0.15
N SER A 158 -13.17 0.08 0.88
CA SER A 158 -12.55 -1.06 1.58
C SER A 158 -12.36 -2.27 0.67
N ASP A 159 -13.36 -2.61 -0.15
CA ASP A 159 -13.28 -3.71 -1.12
C ASP A 159 -12.21 -3.45 -2.17
N ILE A 160 -12.13 -2.22 -2.69
CA ILE A 160 -11.10 -1.80 -3.64
C ILE A 160 -9.71 -1.92 -3.00
N GLU A 161 -9.54 -1.45 -1.76
CA GLU A 161 -8.28 -1.60 -1.04
C GLU A 161 -7.91 -3.09 -0.88
N ALA A 162 -8.86 -3.94 -0.50
CA ALA A 162 -8.65 -5.39 -0.39
C ALA A 162 -8.23 -6.01 -1.73
N ILE A 163 -8.88 -5.64 -2.84
CA ILE A 163 -8.51 -6.06 -4.20
C ILE A 163 -7.09 -5.64 -4.53
N ILE A 164 -6.73 -4.36 -4.30
CA ILE A 164 -5.40 -3.84 -4.64
C ILE A 164 -4.33 -4.54 -3.82
N ARG A 165 -4.56 -4.72 -2.51
CA ARG A 165 -3.66 -5.44 -1.61
C ARG A 165 -3.49 -6.89 -2.04
N ALA A 166 -4.60 -7.58 -2.30
CA ALA A 166 -4.56 -8.97 -2.73
C ALA A 166 -3.80 -9.07 -4.05
N LYS A 167 -4.24 -8.39 -5.13
CA LYS A 167 -3.67 -8.55 -6.47
C LYS A 167 -2.23 -8.06 -6.61
N TYR A 168 -1.91 -6.91 -6.04
CA TYR A 168 -0.67 -6.19 -6.36
C TYR A 168 0.33 -6.13 -5.22
N ILE A 169 -0.01 -6.63 -4.02
CA ILE A 169 0.91 -6.65 -2.88
C ILE A 169 1.13 -8.09 -2.38
N GLY A 170 0.07 -8.89 -2.19
CA GLY A 170 0.09 -10.01 -1.24
C GLY A 170 -0.16 -11.45 -1.71
N ILE A 171 -0.40 -11.78 -2.98
CA ILE A 171 -0.71 -13.20 -3.33
C ILE A 171 0.52 -14.12 -3.20
N PRO A 172 0.45 -15.22 -2.41
CA PRO A 172 1.55 -16.17 -2.22
C PRO A 172 2.08 -16.85 -3.50
N GLU A 173 1.23 -17.18 -4.47
CA GLU A 173 1.64 -17.83 -5.72
C GLU A 173 2.52 -16.90 -6.56
N ALA A 174 2.05 -15.67 -6.78
CA ALA A 174 2.84 -14.65 -7.44
C ALA A 174 4.12 -14.32 -6.66
N VAL A 175 4.06 -14.30 -5.32
CA VAL A 175 5.25 -14.09 -4.47
C VAL A 175 6.30 -15.17 -4.71
N ASN A 176 5.90 -16.44 -4.76
CA ASN A 176 6.82 -17.56 -5.00
C ASN A 176 7.48 -17.49 -6.37
N ASP A 177 6.71 -17.14 -7.41
CA ASP A 177 7.27 -16.97 -8.76
C ASP A 177 8.21 -15.78 -8.85
N ARG A 178 7.82 -14.64 -8.26
CA ARG A 178 8.65 -13.43 -8.22
C ARG A 178 9.94 -13.63 -7.46
N ARG A 179 9.92 -14.43 -6.39
CA ARG A 179 11.09 -14.79 -5.59
C ARG A 179 12.17 -15.48 -6.43
N LYS A 180 11.81 -16.16 -7.53
CA LYS A 180 12.78 -16.76 -8.47
C LYS A 180 13.72 -15.70 -9.07
N THR A 181 13.22 -14.49 -9.32
CA THR A 181 13.99 -13.34 -9.82
C THR A 181 15.24 -13.05 -8.97
N PHE A 182 15.20 -13.29 -7.65
CA PHE A 182 16.36 -13.09 -6.79
C PHE A 182 17.54 -14.00 -7.14
N PHE A 183 17.26 -15.16 -7.72
CA PHE A 183 18.27 -16.12 -8.14
C PHE A 183 18.77 -15.87 -9.57
N ASP A 184 17.99 -15.15 -10.39
CA ASP A 184 18.32 -14.77 -11.77
C ASP A 184 19.26 -13.55 -11.84
N ILE A 185 19.31 -12.74 -10.78
CA ILE A 185 20.22 -11.60 -10.66
C ILE A 185 21.52 -11.96 -9.91
N SER A 186 22.59 -11.22 -10.19
CA SER A 186 23.88 -11.39 -9.50
C SER A 186 23.78 -11.04 -8.01
N PRO A 187 24.69 -11.56 -7.15
CA PRO A 187 24.75 -11.17 -5.73
C PRO A 187 24.77 -9.67 -5.52
N ARG A 188 25.56 -8.93 -6.30
CA ARG A 188 25.65 -7.48 -6.21
C ARG A 188 24.36 -6.77 -6.64
N GLN A 189 23.66 -7.27 -7.65
CA GLN A 189 22.35 -6.74 -8.03
C GLN A 189 21.30 -7.01 -6.94
N PHE A 190 21.37 -8.15 -6.25
CA PHE A 190 20.48 -8.43 -5.12
C PHE A 190 20.73 -7.45 -3.96
N GLU A 191 21.99 -7.17 -3.62
CA GLU A 191 22.35 -6.13 -2.64
C GLU A 191 21.83 -4.75 -3.08
N ARG A 192 22.00 -4.37 -4.34
CA ARG A 192 21.46 -3.10 -4.89
C ARG A 192 19.95 -3.01 -4.81
N LEU A 193 19.25 -4.10 -5.11
CA LEU A 193 17.79 -4.15 -5.03
C LEU A 193 17.32 -3.85 -3.59
N ILE A 194 18.01 -4.42 -2.59
CA ILE A 194 17.73 -4.16 -1.18
C ILE A 194 18.13 -2.73 -0.80
N GLU A 195 19.26 -2.21 -1.30
CA GLU A 195 19.67 -0.83 -1.07
C GLU A 195 18.63 0.18 -1.58
N GLU A 196 18.12 -0.01 -2.81
CA GLU A 196 17.06 0.84 -3.38
C GLU A 196 15.75 0.71 -2.59
N LEU A 197 15.44 -0.48 -2.06
CA LEU A 197 14.26 -0.68 -1.19
C LEU A 197 14.38 0.15 0.09
N TYR A 198 15.54 0.10 0.74
CA TYR A 198 15.78 0.90 1.95
C TYR A 198 15.80 2.40 1.66
N ARG A 199 16.25 2.82 0.45
CA ARG A 199 16.15 4.21 0.03
C ARG A 199 14.69 4.65 -0.12
N ASP A 200 13.84 3.83 -0.74
CA ASP A 200 12.40 4.10 -0.86
C ASP A 200 11.68 4.11 0.51
N LEU A 201 12.15 3.28 1.45
CA LEU A 201 11.74 3.32 2.86
C LEU A 201 12.20 4.59 3.61
N GLY A 202 12.92 5.50 2.96
CA GLY A 202 13.35 6.78 3.49
C GLY A 202 14.71 6.78 4.20
N TYR A 203 15.53 5.75 4.00
CA TYR A 203 16.89 5.71 4.55
C TYR A 203 17.90 6.34 3.58
N GLN A 204 18.93 6.98 4.13
CA GLN A 204 20.18 7.21 3.41
C GLN A 204 20.97 5.90 3.44
N THR A 205 21.44 5.44 2.29
CA THR A 205 22.07 4.12 2.15
C THR A 205 23.44 4.20 1.49
N SER A 206 24.28 3.22 1.78
CA SER A 206 25.55 2.99 1.08
C SER A 206 25.86 1.50 1.03
N LEU A 207 26.07 0.96 -0.17
CA LEU A 207 26.68 -0.36 -0.35
C LEU A 207 28.12 -0.38 0.14
N THR A 208 28.49 -1.47 0.81
CA THR A 208 29.88 -1.74 1.18
C THR A 208 30.67 -2.29 -0.01
N ARG A 209 32.00 -2.35 0.13
CA ARG A 209 32.89 -2.95 -0.88
C ARG A 209 32.72 -4.47 -0.90
N ALA A 210 32.79 -5.06 -2.08
CA ALA A 210 32.62 -6.50 -2.29
C ALA A 210 33.66 -7.40 -1.60
N SER A 211 34.76 -6.85 -1.07
CA SER A 211 35.83 -7.63 -0.44
C SER A 211 35.70 -7.70 1.09
N ARG A 212 35.26 -8.87 1.57
CA ARG A 212 35.63 -9.52 2.86
C ARG A 212 35.34 -8.87 4.22
N ASP A 213 34.58 -7.78 4.32
CA ASP A 213 34.27 -7.22 5.65
C ASP A 213 33.02 -7.85 6.29
N GLY A 214 33.22 -9.04 6.88
CA GLY A 214 32.49 -9.46 8.08
C GLY A 214 30.96 -9.56 8.01
N GLY A 215 30.37 -9.71 6.82
CA GLY A 215 28.92 -9.90 6.66
C GLY A 215 28.11 -8.60 6.67
N ARG A 216 28.62 -7.53 6.03
CA ARG A 216 27.90 -6.25 5.94
C ARG A 216 27.85 -5.84 4.47
N ASP A 217 26.67 -5.85 3.88
CA ASP A 217 26.51 -5.52 2.45
C ASP A 217 26.00 -4.10 2.27
N ILE A 218 25.14 -3.61 3.16
CA ILE A 218 24.56 -2.26 3.10
C ILE A 218 24.62 -1.60 4.49
N GLU A 219 24.97 -0.32 4.49
CA GLU A 219 24.75 0.59 5.61
C GLU A 219 23.52 1.44 5.31
N ALA A 220 22.64 1.61 6.30
CA ALA A 220 21.48 2.48 6.17
C ALA A 220 21.35 3.37 7.41
N LYS A 221 20.93 4.62 7.22
CA LYS A 221 20.61 5.52 8.33
C LYS A 221 19.36 6.35 8.10
N ARG A 222 18.66 6.63 9.19
CA ARG A 222 17.59 7.63 9.27
C ARG A 222 17.75 8.44 10.54
N GLU A 223 17.76 9.75 10.39
CA GLU A 223 17.94 10.70 11.48
C GLU A 223 16.79 11.71 11.43
N GLU A 224 15.94 11.67 12.45
CA GLU A 224 14.83 12.58 12.66
C GLU A 224 14.86 13.07 14.12
N MET A 225 14.12 14.12 14.45
CA MET A 225 14.06 14.61 15.83
C MET A 225 13.58 13.47 16.76
N GLY A 226 14.41 13.11 17.74
CA GLY A 226 14.11 12.03 18.70
C GLY A 226 14.33 10.60 18.19
N ARG A 227 14.75 10.40 16.93
CA ARG A 227 14.97 9.08 16.34
C ARG A 227 16.27 9.03 15.53
N ARG A 228 17.18 8.13 15.91
CA ARG A 228 18.39 7.81 15.14
C ARG A 228 18.46 6.32 14.92
N GLU A 229 18.40 5.91 13.67
CA GLU A 229 18.48 4.50 13.26
C GLU A 229 19.73 4.32 12.41
N TYR A 230 20.67 3.52 12.89
CA TYR A 230 21.90 3.17 12.19
C TYR A 230 21.93 1.67 12.01
N LEU A 231 21.73 1.25 10.75
CA LEU A 231 21.49 -0.13 10.37
C LEU A 231 22.69 -0.73 9.66
N ARG A 232 22.91 -2.03 9.93
CA ARG A 232 23.74 -2.90 9.10
C ARG A 232 22.85 -3.98 8.51
N ILE A 233 22.92 -4.14 7.19
CA ILE A 233 22.10 -5.10 6.46
C ILE A 233 23.03 -6.13 5.81
N GLU A 234 22.75 -7.41 6.05
CA GLU A 234 23.43 -8.55 5.44
C GLU A 234 22.48 -9.29 4.51
N CYS A 235 22.88 -9.47 3.26
CA CYS A 235 22.10 -10.05 2.18
C CYS A 235 22.57 -11.49 1.91
N LYS A 236 21.64 -12.44 2.05
CA LYS A 236 21.90 -13.88 1.83
C LYS A 236 21.12 -14.38 0.62
N ARG A 237 21.74 -14.28 -0.55
CA ARG A 237 21.23 -14.82 -1.81
C ARG A 237 21.56 -16.31 -1.98
N LYS A 238 20.90 -17.18 -1.22
CA LYS A 238 21.07 -18.65 -1.33
C LYS A 238 19.73 -19.37 -1.30
N SER A 239 19.64 -20.51 -1.97
CA SER A 239 18.41 -21.30 -2.06
C SER A 239 18.03 -21.97 -0.74
N GLY A 240 19.01 -22.36 0.08
CA GLY A 240 18.80 -22.96 1.39
C GLY A 240 18.53 -21.96 2.51
N ASN A 241 18.03 -22.45 3.64
CA ASN A 241 17.76 -21.58 4.80
C ASN A 241 19.05 -20.99 5.41
N VAL A 242 18.95 -19.73 5.84
CA VAL A 242 19.98 -19.03 6.61
C VAL A 242 20.01 -19.56 8.03
N GLY A 243 21.21 -19.90 8.51
CA GLY A 243 21.41 -20.58 9.79
C GLY A 243 21.74 -19.61 10.91
N VAL A 244 21.68 -20.09 12.16
CA VAL A 244 21.93 -19.28 13.37
C VAL A 244 23.31 -18.61 13.38
N ARG A 245 24.32 -19.22 12.73
CA ARG A 245 25.67 -18.66 12.63
C ARG A 245 25.68 -17.30 11.93
N ASP A 246 24.93 -17.16 10.83
CA ASP A 246 24.87 -15.90 10.08
C ASP A 246 24.25 -14.79 10.97
N VAL A 247 23.15 -15.11 11.67
CA VAL A 247 22.48 -14.18 12.59
C VAL A 247 23.41 -13.75 13.74
N ARG A 248 24.13 -14.69 14.36
CA ARG A 248 25.07 -14.40 15.44
C ARG A 248 26.24 -13.54 14.98
N ASN A 249 26.74 -13.77 13.77
CA ASN A 249 27.82 -12.97 13.20
C ASN A 249 27.40 -11.49 13.08
N LEU A 250 26.21 -11.22 12.50
CA LEU A 250 25.71 -9.86 12.39
C LEU A 250 25.40 -9.26 13.76
N ARG A 251 24.88 -10.04 14.70
CA ARG A 251 24.69 -9.59 16.09
C ARG A 251 26.00 -9.12 16.73
N SER A 252 27.09 -9.88 16.58
CA SER A 252 28.41 -9.46 17.05
C SER A 252 28.89 -8.18 16.37
N VAL A 253 28.52 -7.94 15.12
CA VAL A 253 28.79 -6.67 14.44
C VAL A 253 28.04 -5.52 15.10
N VAL A 254 26.75 -5.69 15.39
CA VAL A 254 25.91 -4.66 16.03
C VAL A 254 26.46 -4.33 17.43
N GLU A 255 26.75 -5.36 18.23
CA GLU A 255 27.23 -5.23 19.62
C GLU A 255 28.60 -4.55 19.73
N ASN A 256 29.51 -4.82 18.79
CA ASN A 256 30.88 -4.33 18.84
C ASN A 256 31.14 -3.10 17.96
N SER A 257 30.11 -2.51 17.34
CA SER A 257 30.31 -1.34 16.49
C SER A 257 30.33 -0.04 17.30
N SER A 258 31.36 0.77 17.08
CA SER A 258 31.46 2.15 17.58
C SER A 258 30.96 3.19 16.56
N GLY A 259 30.61 2.76 15.34
CA GLY A 259 30.34 3.64 14.20
C GLY A 259 31.57 4.01 13.36
N ALA A 260 32.79 3.86 13.90
CA ALA A 260 34.03 4.32 13.25
C ALA A 260 34.34 3.66 11.89
N SER A 261 33.71 2.53 11.57
CA SER A 261 33.85 1.80 10.30
C SER A 261 32.72 2.08 9.31
N SER A 262 31.75 2.95 9.65
CA SER A 262 30.70 3.35 8.71
C SER A 262 31.16 4.48 7.80
N THR A 263 30.64 4.43 6.57
CA THR A 263 30.82 5.46 5.55
C THR A 263 29.80 6.59 5.66
N ILE A 264 28.64 6.34 6.27
CA ILE A 264 27.50 7.28 6.25
C ILE A 264 27.06 7.78 7.63
N PHE A 265 27.48 7.17 8.74
CA PHE A 265 27.17 7.64 10.09
C PHE A 265 28.35 7.54 11.07
N ASN A 266 28.38 8.42 12.06
CA ASN A 266 29.43 8.50 13.10
C ASN A 266 28.87 8.10 14.48
N GLY A 267 28.28 6.91 14.59
CA GLY A 267 27.72 6.39 15.84
C GLY A 267 27.46 4.88 15.82
N PRO A 268 27.18 4.26 16.98
CA PRO A 268 27.03 2.81 17.07
C PRO A 268 25.83 2.33 16.26
N VAL A 269 26.01 1.22 15.55
CA VAL A 269 24.91 0.50 14.90
C VAL A 269 23.95 0.06 16.00
N ASN A 270 22.68 0.40 15.85
CA ASN A 270 21.64 0.05 16.82
C ASN A 270 20.64 -0.96 16.27
N LYS A 271 20.74 -1.33 14.99
CA LYS A 271 19.94 -2.38 14.38
C LYS A 271 20.69 -3.18 13.30
N GLY A 272 20.55 -4.51 13.34
CA GLY A 272 21.08 -5.43 12.34
C GLY A 272 19.96 -6.14 11.60
N VAL A 273 19.99 -6.15 10.27
CA VAL A 273 18.96 -6.79 9.44
C VAL A 273 19.60 -7.87 8.59
N VAL A 274 19.10 -9.10 8.68
CA VAL A 274 19.49 -10.17 7.75
C VAL A 274 18.37 -10.36 6.74
N VAL A 275 18.66 -10.17 5.47
CA VAL A 275 17.73 -10.39 4.36
C VAL A 275 18.10 -11.68 3.64
N SER A 276 17.15 -12.60 3.47
CA SER A 276 17.34 -13.89 2.81
C SER A 276 16.52 -13.96 1.53
N ALA A 277 17.10 -14.39 0.42
CA ALA A 277 16.34 -14.70 -0.80
C ALA A 277 15.41 -15.92 -0.63
N SER A 278 15.65 -16.74 0.40
CA SER A 278 14.83 -17.88 0.78
C SER A 278 14.20 -17.67 2.15
N GLY A 279 14.74 -18.32 3.19
CA GLY A 279 14.21 -18.22 4.55
C GLY A 279 15.29 -18.47 5.59
N PHE A 280 14.86 -18.75 6.81
CA PHE A 280 15.71 -18.98 7.97
C PHE A 280 15.44 -20.35 8.58
N THR A 281 16.42 -20.91 9.29
CA THR A 281 16.20 -22.11 10.11
C THR A 281 15.39 -21.75 11.36
N ASN A 282 14.73 -22.74 11.97
CA ASN A 282 14.00 -22.50 13.23
C ASN A 282 14.94 -22.01 14.35
N SER A 283 16.17 -22.51 14.39
CA SER A 283 17.19 -22.02 15.32
C SER A 283 17.58 -20.56 15.08
N ALA A 284 17.66 -20.11 13.83
CA ALA A 284 17.92 -18.70 13.52
C ALA A 284 16.74 -17.80 13.93
N ARG A 285 15.51 -18.25 13.71
CA ARG A 285 14.30 -17.53 14.16
C ARG A 285 14.21 -17.43 15.68
N GLN A 286 14.51 -18.50 16.40
CA GLN A 286 14.53 -18.51 17.86
C GLN A 286 15.62 -17.60 18.44
N GLU A 287 16.81 -17.60 17.84
CA GLU A 287 17.89 -16.68 18.24
C GLU A 287 17.44 -15.22 18.07
N PHE A 288 16.85 -14.89 16.92
CA PHE A 288 16.32 -13.54 16.65
C PHE A 288 15.23 -13.12 17.64
N ALA A 289 14.28 -14.00 17.97
CA ALA A 289 13.16 -13.68 18.86
C ALA A 289 13.57 -13.14 20.25
N THR A 290 14.86 -13.26 20.61
CA THR A 290 15.43 -12.79 21.88
C THR A 290 16.17 -11.45 21.79
N ASP A 291 16.42 -10.89 20.60
CA ASP A 291 17.14 -9.61 20.42
C ASP A 291 16.34 -8.62 19.56
N ALA A 292 15.77 -7.61 20.21
CA ALA A 292 14.98 -6.55 19.56
C ALA A 292 15.79 -5.66 18.60
N ARG A 293 17.13 -5.72 18.63
CA ARG A 293 18.00 -4.97 17.71
C ARG A 293 18.29 -5.74 16.43
N MET A 294 17.87 -6.99 16.32
CA MET A 294 18.01 -7.77 15.10
C MET A 294 16.70 -7.69 14.29
N GLU A 295 16.73 -8.06 13.02
CA GLU A 295 15.54 -8.22 12.17
C GLU A 295 15.86 -9.25 11.11
N LEU A 296 14.91 -10.14 10.81
CA LEU A 296 15.03 -11.15 9.77
C LEU A 296 13.98 -10.88 8.70
N VAL A 297 14.39 -10.77 7.44
CA VAL A 297 13.49 -10.60 6.29
C VAL A 297 13.64 -11.81 5.38
N THR A 298 12.58 -12.60 5.25
CA THR A 298 12.51 -13.75 4.34
C THR A 298 12.32 -13.30 2.90
N GLY A 299 12.53 -14.22 1.95
CA GLY A 299 12.34 -13.93 0.54
C GLY A 299 10.88 -13.60 0.21
N ASN A 300 9.94 -14.23 0.92
CA ASN A 300 8.52 -13.93 0.74
C ASN A 300 8.17 -12.52 1.26
N GLU A 301 8.63 -12.17 2.47
CA GLU A 301 8.47 -10.82 3.02
C GLU A 301 9.14 -9.76 2.14
N LEU A 302 10.33 -10.07 1.61
CA LEU A 302 11.05 -9.18 0.68
C LEU A 302 10.25 -8.90 -0.59
N VAL A 303 9.59 -9.91 -1.19
CA VAL A 303 8.75 -9.68 -2.38
C VAL A 303 7.57 -8.78 -2.04
N VAL A 304 6.93 -8.96 -0.88
CA VAL A 304 5.82 -8.11 -0.44
C VAL A 304 6.30 -6.66 -0.30
N LEU A 305 7.42 -6.43 0.38
CA LEU A 305 8.03 -5.11 0.52
C LEU A 305 8.36 -4.50 -0.87
N LEU A 306 8.94 -5.28 -1.78
CA LEU A 306 9.25 -4.80 -3.13
C LEU A 306 7.99 -4.47 -3.94
N ASN A 307 6.93 -5.27 -3.82
CA ASN A 307 5.66 -4.98 -4.48
C ASN A 307 5.04 -3.67 -3.95
N GLU A 308 5.09 -3.46 -2.63
CA GLU A 308 4.56 -2.28 -1.96
C GLU A 308 5.33 -1.00 -2.34
N HIS A 309 6.66 -1.08 -2.40
CA HIS A 309 7.53 0.08 -2.54
C HIS A 309 7.99 0.34 -3.98
N MET A 310 8.33 -0.71 -4.71
CA MET A 310 8.82 -0.60 -6.08
C MET A 310 7.75 -0.91 -7.12
N GLY A 311 6.55 -1.31 -6.69
CA GLY A 311 5.44 -1.65 -7.55
C GLY A 311 5.48 -3.09 -8.04
N TRP A 312 4.31 -3.61 -8.43
CA TRP A 312 4.13 -5.00 -8.86
C TRP A 312 4.95 -5.37 -10.10
N THR A 313 5.47 -4.43 -10.89
CA THR A 313 6.26 -4.74 -12.08
C THR A 313 7.77 -4.74 -11.83
N TRP A 314 8.22 -4.65 -10.57
CA TRP A 314 9.65 -4.61 -10.23
C TRP A 314 10.48 -5.76 -10.82
N PRO A 315 10.01 -7.03 -10.97
CA PRO A 315 10.84 -8.09 -11.52
C PRO A 315 11.27 -7.81 -12.95
N ALA A 316 10.35 -7.31 -13.79
CA ALA A 316 10.63 -6.93 -15.17
C ALA A 316 11.56 -5.72 -15.28
N ARG A 317 11.64 -4.89 -14.23
CA ARG A 317 12.48 -3.69 -14.16
C ARG A 317 13.74 -3.89 -13.32
N VAL A 318 14.03 -5.11 -12.85
CA VAL A 318 15.09 -5.36 -11.87
C VAL A 318 16.47 -4.89 -12.36
N HIS A 319 16.76 -5.03 -13.65
CA HIS A 319 18.02 -4.55 -14.22
C HIS A 319 18.11 -3.02 -14.26
N ALA A 320 17.00 -2.33 -14.49
CA ALA A 320 16.95 -0.87 -14.46
C ALA A 320 17.05 -0.33 -13.03
N ILE A 321 16.37 -0.98 -12.07
CA ILE A 321 16.43 -0.64 -10.65
C ILE A 321 17.86 -0.81 -10.10
N THR A 322 18.54 -1.88 -10.52
CA THR A 322 19.88 -2.25 -10.02
C THR A 322 21.04 -1.72 -10.88
N ALA A 323 20.73 -0.86 -11.87
CA ALA A 323 21.74 -0.22 -12.70
C ALA A 323 22.63 0.70 -11.84
N GLU A 324 23.93 0.76 -12.18
CA GLU A 324 24.82 1.72 -11.55
C GLU A 324 24.36 3.12 -11.92
N ARG A 325 24.00 3.92 -10.91
CA ARG A 325 23.78 5.34 -11.12
C ARG A 325 25.17 5.98 -11.35
N PRO A 326 25.32 6.80 -12.41
CA PRO A 326 26.61 7.41 -12.77
C PRO A 326 27.13 8.38 -11.71
#